data_AF-A0ABD6D2A5-F1
#
_entry.id   AF-A0ABD6D2A5-F1
#
_cell.length_a   1.000
_cell.length_b   1.000
_cell.length_c   1.000
_cell.angle_alpha   90.00
_cell.angle_beta   90.00
_cell.angle_gamma   90.00
#
_symmetry.space_group_name_H-M   'P 1'
#
loop_
_entity.id
_entity.type
_entity.pdbx_description
1 polymer ?
#
loop_
_entity_poly.entity_id
_entity_poly.type
_entity_poly.pdbx_seq_one_letter_code
_entity_poly.pdbx_strand_id
1 'polypeptide(L)'
;MGLRETRRRIEALADGGPYRVASARTGEPPVPVAGLRFPDRETAAVAARLTRTYRVALRRWDSELAWVDPIVHDCRPATTDARAVTDRAAVGVEGER
;
A
#
# COMPACT_ATOMS: atom_id res chain seq x y z
N MET A 1 -18.43 4.99 11.30
CA MET A 1 -17.27 4.49 12.07
C MET A 1 -16.38 5.66 12.47
N GLY A 2 -15.96 5.72 13.74
CA GLY A 2 -15.04 6.75 14.23
C GLY A 2 -13.57 6.46 13.89
N LEU A 3 -12.67 7.42 14.13
CA LEU A 3 -11.22 7.26 13.91
C LEU A 3 -10.62 6.10 14.72
N ARG A 4 -10.97 6.01 16.02
CA ARG A 4 -10.49 4.95 16.92
C ARG A 4 -11.00 3.56 16.53
N GLU A 5 -12.24 3.49 16.06
CA GLU A 5 -12.86 2.25 15.61
C GLU A 5 -12.22 1.75 14.30
N THR A 6 -11.97 2.67 13.37
CA THR A 6 -11.24 2.37 12.13
C THR A 6 -9.83 1.86 12.44
N ARG A 7 -9.13 2.52 13.38
CA ARG A 7 -7.81 2.06 13.84
C ARG A 7 -7.86 0.65 14.42
N ARG A 8 -8.77 0.37 15.35
CA ARG A 8 -8.90 -0.97 15.95
C ARG A 8 -9.21 -2.05 14.93
N ARG A 9 -10.03 -1.75 13.92
CA ARG A 9 -10.32 -2.68 12.83
C ARG A 9 -9.10 -2.96 11.96
N ILE A 10 -8.27 -1.95 11.69
CA ILE A 10 -6.99 -2.13 10.97
C ILE A 10 -6.03 -2.99 11.79
N GLU A 11 -5.89 -2.70 13.09
CA GLU A 11 -5.03 -3.46 14.01
C GLU A 11 -5.50 -4.92 14.12
N ALA A 12 -6.81 -5.18 14.14
CA ALA A 12 -7.37 -6.54 14.18
C ALA A 12 -7.16 -7.35 12.88
N LEU A 13 -6.93 -6.67 11.75
CA LEU A 13 -6.60 -7.34 10.48
C LEU A 13 -5.10 -7.68 10.39
N ALA A 14 -4.27 -7.08 11.24
CA ALA A 14 -2.83 -7.31 11.23
C ALA A 14 -2.50 -8.58 12.02
N ASP A 15 -2.38 -9.70 11.31
CA ASP A 15 -1.99 -11.01 11.88
C ASP A 15 -0.51 -11.35 11.60
N GLY A 16 0.28 -10.35 11.17
CA GLY A 16 1.63 -10.60 10.64
C GLY A 16 1.59 -11.10 9.20
N GLY A 17 2.75 -11.38 8.62
CA GLY A 17 2.85 -11.88 7.24
C GLY A 17 3.73 -11.03 6.30
N PRO A 18 3.78 -11.40 5.02
CA PRO A 18 4.67 -10.77 4.07
C PRO A 18 4.14 -9.46 3.50
N TYR A 19 2.85 -9.15 3.66
CA TYR A 19 2.27 -7.96 3.04
C TYR A 19 2.32 -6.78 4.01
N ARG A 20 2.68 -5.61 3.51
CA ARG A 20 2.61 -4.35 4.26
C ARG A 20 1.86 -3.31 3.46
N VAL A 21 1.33 -2.29 4.13
CA VAL A 21 0.72 -1.13 3.45
C VAL A 21 1.68 0.05 3.55
N ALA A 22 2.03 0.63 2.41
CA ALA A 22 2.92 1.79 2.35
C ALA A 22 2.39 2.85 1.39
N SER A 23 2.90 4.07 1.53
CA SER A 23 2.65 5.16 0.59
C SER A 23 3.24 4.81 -0.77
N ALA A 24 2.44 4.89 -1.84
CA ALA A 24 2.94 4.73 -3.21
C ALA A 24 4.05 5.74 -3.55
N ARG A 25 4.04 6.91 -2.89
CA ARG A 25 4.97 8.00 -3.18
C ARG A 25 6.28 7.90 -2.42
N THR A 26 6.25 7.50 -1.16
CA THR A 26 7.42 7.50 -0.27
C THR A 26 7.91 6.10 0.11
N GLY A 27 7.10 5.06 -0.11
CA GLY A 27 7.41 3.70 0.34
C GLY A 27 7.36 3.52 1.87
N GLU A 28 7.03 4.59 2.61
CA GLU A 28 6.90 4.59 4.05
C GLU A 28 5.46 4.27 4.48
N PRO A 29 5.28 3.52 5.57
CA PRO A 29 3.95 3.13 6.03
C PRO A 29 3.24 4.31 6.71
N PRO A 30 2.08 4.76 6.19
CA PRO A 30 1.35 5.86 6.80
C PRO A 30 0.69 5.44 8.12
N VAL A 31 0.58 6.34 9.10
CA VAL A 31 -0.26 6.11 10.28
C VAL A 31 -1.73 6.00 9.82
N PRO A 32 -2.47 4.94 10.22
CA PRO A 32 -2.23 4.03 11.35
C PRO A 32 -1.64 2.65 11.00
N VAL A 33 -1.23 2.38 9.76
CA VAL A 33 -0.65 1.09 9.34
C VAL A 33 0.86 1.00 9.54
N ALA A 34 1.48 2.05 10.10
CA ALA A 34 2.87 2.06 10.50
C ALA A 34 3.21 0.87 11.40
N GLY A 35 4.11 0.00 10.94
CA GLY A 35 4.55 -1.20 11.67
C GLY A 35 3.62 -2.41 11.56
N LEU A 36 2.47 -2.32 10.88
CA LEU A 36 1.57 -3.44 10.71
C LEU A 36 1.91 -4.27 9.47
N ARG A 37 1.76 -5.59 9.61
CA ARG A 37 1.91 -6.58 8.54
C ARG A 37 0.65 -7.42 8.44
N PHE A 38 0.36 -7.85 7.23
CA PHE A 38 -0.86 -8.55 6.86
C PHE A 38 -0.54 -9.91 6.24
N PRO A 39 -1.39 -10.91 6.49
CA PRO A 39 -1.15 -12.28 6.03
C PRO A 39 -1.36 -12.40 4.53
N ASP A 40 -2.34 -11.66 4.00
CA ASP A 40 -2.79 -11.75 2.61
C ASP A 40 -2.90 -10.39 1.93
N ARG A 41 -2.81 -10.40 0.60
CA ARG A 41 -2.99 -9.22 -0.24
C ARG A 41 -4.39 -8.61 -0.06
N GLU A 42 -5.43 -9.44 0.10
CA GLU A 42 -6.80 -8.97 0.29
C GLU A 42 -6.94 -8.23 1.62
N THR A 43 -6.46 -8.83 2.71
CA THR A 43 -6.42 -8.22 4.06
C THR A 43 -5.66 -6.89 4.04
N ALA A 44 -4.50 -6.86 3.37
CA ALA A 44 -3.71 -5.64 3.20
C ALA A 44 -4.47 -4.57 2.37
N ALA A 45 -5.21 -4.97 1.33
CA ALA A 45 -6.01 -4.05 0.52
C ALA A 45 -7.18 -3.46 1.32
N VAL A 46 -7.82 -4.25 2.18
CA VAL A 46 -8.83 -3.75 3.12
C VAL A 46 -8.21 -2.73 4.07
N ALA A 47 -7.04 -3.04 4.64
CA ALA A 47 -6.32 -2.13 5.53
C ALA A 47 -5.91 -0.82 4.82
N ALA A 48 -5.46 -0.88 3.57
CA ALA A 48 -5.17 0.29 2.75
C ALA A 48 -6.40 1.17 2.54
N ARG A 49 -7.55 0.56 2.21
CA ARG A 49 -8.82 1.28 2.05
C ARG A 49 -9.27 1.93 3.37
N LEU A 50 -9.18 1.21 4.48
CA LEU A 50 -9.50 1.75 5.81
C LEU A 50 -8.56 2.90 6.19
N THR A 51 -7.28 2.80 5.86
CA THR A 51 -6.29 3.87 6.06
C THR A 51 -6.65 5.12 5.29
N ARG A 52 -7.08 4.97 4.03
CA ARG A 52 -7.57 6.10 3.22
C ARG A 52 -8.77 6.77 3.89
N THR A 53 -9.76 6.00 4.34
CA THR A 53 -10.93 6.52 5.06
C THR A 53 -10.52 7.24 6.35
N TYR A 54 -9.59 6.66 7.12
CA TYR A 54 -9.06 7.26 8.35
C TYR A 54 -8.40 8.62 8.07
N ARG A 55 -7.56 8.72 7.03
CA ARG A 55 -6.89 9.98 6.66
C ARG A 55 -7.86 11.03 6.15
N VAL A 56 -8.88 10.64 5.36
CA VAL A 56 -9.95 11.56 4.93
C VAL A 56 -10.71 12.10 6.14
N ALA A 57 -11.03 11.26 7.11
CA ALA A 57 -11.68 11.68 8.35
C ALA A 57 -10.79 12.57 9.22
N LEU A 58 -9.48 12.31 9.28
CA LEU A 58 -8.48 13.16 9.95
C LEU A 58 -8.38 14.54 9.31
N ARG A 59 -8.47 14.62 7.98
CA ARG A 59 -8.33 15.87 7.23
C ARG A 59 -9.40 16.92 7.57
N ARG A 60 -10.50 16.48 8.19
CA ARG A 60 -11.52 17.38 8.75
C ARG A 60 -10.97 18.23 9.91
N TRP A 61 -10.00 17.69 10.63
CA TRP A 61 -9.37 18.34 11.78
C TRP A 61 -8.01 18.94 11.41
N ASP A 62 -7.28 18.30 10.50
CA ASP A 62 -5.92 18.68 10.12
C ASP A 62 -5.85 18.86 8.60
N SER A 63 -6.00 20.11 8.15
CA SER A 63 -6.07 20.45 6.73
C SER A 63 -4.73 20.31 6.00
N GLU A 64 -3.61 20.39 6.74
CA GLU A 64 -2.23 20.28 6.24
C GLU A 64 -1.81 18.84 5.94
N LEU A 65 -2.63 17.85 6.33
CA LEU A 65 -2.31 16.45 6.15
C LEU A 65 -2.06 16.10 4.67
N ALA A 66 -0.84 15.61 4.37
CA ALA A 66 -0.46 15.23 3.02
C ALA A 66 -1.36 14.12 2.44
N TRP A 67 -1.68 14.24 1.14
CA TRP A 67 -2.32 13.16 0.39
C TRP A 67 -1.33 12.01 0.23
N VAL A 68 -1.70 10.86 0.77
CA VAL A 68 -0.96 9.61 0.65
C VAL A 68 -1.87 8.62 -0.03
N ASP A 69 -1.34 7.90 -1.03
CA ASP A 69 -2.02 6.78 -1.65
C ASP A 69 -1.51 5.48 -1.02
N PRO A 70 -2.24 4.89 -0.05
CA PRO A 70 -1.82 3.66 0.59
C PRO A 70 -1.99 2.48 -0.38
N ILE A 71 -0.89 1.84 -0.71
CA ILE A 71 -0.84 0.65 -1.59
C ILE A 71 -0.27 -0.56 -0.84
N VAL A 72 -0.63 -1.75 -1.31
CA VAL A 72 -0.10 -3.01 -0.77
C VAL A 72 1.26 -3.28 -1.36
N HIS A 73 2.24 -3.52 -0.50
CA HIS A 73 3.57 -4.00 -0.85
C HIS A 73 3.73 -5.45 -0.42
N ASP A 74 4.23 -6.26 -1.34
CA ASP A 74 4.74 -7.58 -1.03
C ASP A 74 6.19 -7.47 -0.54
N CYS A 75 6.48 -7.96 0.67
CA CYS A 75 7.81 -8.03 1.23
C CYS A 75 8.34 -9.46 1.30
N ARG A 76 7.77 -10.41 0.56
CA ARG A 76 8.51 -11.64 0.31
C ARG A 76 9.76 -11.24 -0.47
N PRO A 77 10.92 -11.84 -0.17
CA PRO A 77 12.00 -11.76 -1.14
C PRO A 77 11.39 -12.21 -2.46
N ALA A 78 11.63 -11.46 -3.54
CA ALA A 78 11.28 -11.95 -4.85
C ALA A 78 11.96 -13.31 -4.96
N THR A 79 11.19 -14.39 -4.83
CA THR A 79 11.65 -15.69 -5.27
C THR A 79 11.98 -15.42 -6.71
N THR A 80 13.27 -15.37 -7.04
CA THR A 80 13.73 -15.33 -8.41
C THR A 80 13.24 -16.62 -9.04
N ASP A 81 11.98 -16.62 -9.46
CA ASP A 81 11.56 -17.49 -10.53
C ASP A 81 12.25 -16.91 -11.76
N ALA A 82 13.35 -17.54 -12.16
CA ALA A 82 14.19 -17.14 -13.26
C ALA A 82 13.50 -17.28 -14.64
N ARG A 83 12.17 -17.12 -14.72
CA ARG A 83 11.40 -17.23 -15.97
C ARG A 83 10.27 -16.20 -16.08
N ALA A 84 10.61 -14.93 -16.03
CA ALA A 84 9.79 -13.89 -16.68
C ALA A 84 10.60 -12.61 -17.00
N VAL A 85 11.77 -12.77 -17.64
CA VAL A 85 12.39 -11.68 -18.41
C VAL A 85 12.30 -12.05 -19.88
N THR A 86 11.25 -11.56 -20.53
CA THR A 86 11.04 -11.31 -21.97
C THR A 86 9.53 -11.13 -22.05
N ASP A 87 8.98 -9.93 -22.00
CA ASP A 87 8.83 -9.11 -23.20
C ASP A 87 8.33 -7.72 -22.77
N ARG A 88 9.22 -6.71 -22.73
CA ARG A 88 8.80 -5.30 -22.83
C ARG A 88 9.94 -4.37 -23.25
N ALA A 89 10.75 -4.82 -24.20
CA ALA A 89 11.77 -4.00 -24.84
C ALA A 89 11.67 -4.13 -26.36
N ALA A 90 10.55 -3.65 -26.91
CA ALA A 90 10.47 -3.25 -28.31
C ALA A 90 9.41 -2.15 -28.43
N VAL A 91 9.78 -0.90 -28.13
CA VAL A 91 9.09 0.26 -28.68
C VAL A 91 10.10 1.33 -29.09
N GLY A 92 10.04 1.70 -30.37
CA GLY A 92 10.71 2.83 -31.00
C GLY A 92 12.10 2.49 -31.57
N VAL A 93 12.48 2.89 -32.78
CA VAL A 93 11.93 3.90 -33.70
C VAL A 93 12.55 3.60 -35.08
N GLU A 94 11.74 3.40 -36.12
CA GLU A 94 12.22 3.57 -37.50
C GLU A 94 11.41 4.67 -38.17
N GLY A 95 12.03 5.84 -38.22
CA GLY A 95 11.62 7.02 -38.95
C GLY A 95 12.89 7.75 -39.36
N GLU A 96 12.86 8.30 -40.58
CA GLU A 96 13.95 8.94 -41.34
C GLU A 96 14.82 7.95 -42.14
N ARG A 97 14.83 7.95 -43.48
CA ARG A 97 14.42 8.95 -44.49
C ARG A 97 14.21 8.26 -45.84
#